data_AF-A0A2M6YEK9-F1
#
_entry.id   AF-A0A2M6YEK9-F1
#
_cell.length_a   1.000
_cell.length_b   1.000
_cell.length_c   1.000
_cell.angle_alpha   90.00
_cell.angle_beta   90.00
_cell.angle_gamma   90.00
#
_symmetry.space_group_name_H-M   'P 1'
#
loop_
_entity.id
_entity.type
_entity.pdbx_description
1 polymer ?
#
loop_
_entity_poly.entity_id
_entity_poly.type
_entity_poly.pdbx_seq_one_letter_code
_entity_poly.pdbx_strand_id
1 'polypeptide(L)' 'ESKKLKFKVRYRNRCRLCGRARGYLRKFGVCRLCFRELALKGEIPGVRKASW' A
#
# COMPACT_ATOMS: atom_id res chain seq x y z
N GLU A 1 -15.68 -12.06 3.09
CA GLU A 1 -16.10 -10.81 3.80
C GLU A 1 -15.07 -10.41 4.85
N SER A 2 -14.87 -9.11 5.10
CA SER A 2 -13.98 -8.65 6.18
C SER A 2 -14.71 -8.66 7.52
N LYS A 3 -14.23 -9.43 8.50
CA LYS A 3 -14.81 -9.49 9.86
C LYS A 3 -14.76 -8.11 10.54
N LYS A 4 -15.90 -7.62 11.03
CA LYS A 4 -15.97 -6.38 11.82
C LYS A 4 -15.25 -6.57 13.16
N LEU A 5 -14.32 -5.67 13.49
CA LEU A 5 -13.56 -5.71 14.73
C LEU A 5 -14.38 -5.13 15.90
N LYS A 6 -14.17 -5.65 17.12
CA LYS A 6 -14.87 -5.18 18.34
C LYS A 6 -14.67 -3.68 18.61
N PHE A 7 -13.49 -3.15 18.31
CA PHE A 7 -13.17 -1.73 18.50
C PHE A 7 -12.58 -1.12 17.23
N LYS A 8 -13.02 0.10 16.87
CA LYS A 8 -12.60 0.81 15.65
C LYS A 8 -11.08 1.08 15.63
N VAL A 9 -10.47 1.31 16.79
CA VAL A 9 -9.01 1.54 16.91
C VAL A 9 -8.16 0.32 16.49
N ARG A 10 -8.74 -0.88 16.42
CA ARG A 10 -8.02 -2.10 16.05
C ARG A 10 -7.82 -2.25 14.54
N TYR A 11 -8.49 -1.45 13.71
CA TYR A 11 -8.30 -1.49 12.27
C TYR A 11 -6.87 -1.06 11.92
N ARG A 12 -6.18 -1.92 11.16
CA ARG A 12 -4.84 -1.63 10.62
C ARG A 12 -4.88 -1.75 9.11
N ASN A 13 -4.30 -0.77 8.44
CA ASN A 13 -4.14 -0.82 6.99
C ASN A 13 -3.14 -1.91 6.61
N ARG A 14 -3.54 -2.78 5.69
CA ARG A 14 -2.70 -3.81 5.10
C ARG A 14 -2.59 -3.58 3.60
N CYS A 15 -1.45 -3.96 3.03
CA CYS A 15 -1.28 -3.95 1.58
C CYS A 15 -2.38 -4.78 0.92
N ARG A 16 -3.05 -4.23 -0.10
CA ARG A 16 -4.11 -4.94 -0.84
C ARG A 16 -3.58 -6.11 -1.70
N LEU A 17 -2.30 -6.07 -2.08
CA LEU A 17 -1.68 -7.09 -2.92
C LEU A 17 -1.05 -8.24 -2.10
N CYS A 18 -0.19 -7.90 -1.12
CA CYS A 18 0.58 -8.89 -0.37
C CYS A 18 0.21 -9.00 1.12
N GLY A 19 -0.78 -8.24 1.61
CA GLY A 19 -1.22 -8.30 3.01
C GLY A 19 -0.26 -7.73 4.06
N ARG A 20 0.89 -7.17 3.65
CA ARG A 20 1.91 -6.62 4.55
C ARG A 20 1.33 -5.55 5.50
N ALA A 21 1.62 -5.70 6.80
CA ALA A 21 1.05 -4.86 7.86
C ALA A 21 1.82 -3.54 8.11
N ARG A 22 3.02 -3.37 7.51
CA ARG A 22 3.92 -2.23 7.75
C ARG A 22 4.32 -1.57 6.44
N GLY A 23 4.70 -0.30 6.52
CA GLY A 23 5.11 0.50 5.36
C GLY A 23 3.99 0.70 4.35
N TYR A 24 2.77 0.92 4.84
CA TYR A 24 1.57 1.11 4.03
C TYR A 24 1.48 2.56 3.54
N LEU A 25 1.43 2.73 2.22
CA LEU A 25 1.26 4.02 1.57
C LEU A 25 -0.22 4.28 1.33
N ARG A 26 -0.83 5.16 2.14
CA ARG A 26 -2.28 5.41 2.14
C ARG A 26 -2.83 5.85 0.78
N LYS A 27 -2.11 6.71 0.06
CA LYS A 27 -2.50 7.22 -1.26
C LYS A 27 -2.63 6.11 -2.30
N PHE A 28 -1.76 5.09 -2.22
CA PHE A 28 -1.69 4.01 -3.21
C PHE A 28 -2.32 2.70 -2.73
N GLY A 29 -2.64 2.57 -1.44
CA GLY A 29 -3.28 1.39 -0.88
C GLY A 29 -2.39 0.14 -0.79
N VAL A 30 -1.08 0.29 -1.01
CA VAL A 30 -0.10 -0.81 -1.08
C VAL A 30 1.07 -0.59 -0.12
N CYS A 31 1.88 -1.62 0.11
CA CYS A 31 3.12 -1.45 0.87
C CYS A 31 4.24 -0.86 0.00
N ARG A 32 5.29 -0.37 0.66
CA ARG A 32 6.48 0.22 0.01
C ARG A 32 7.17 -0.69 -1.03
N LEU A 33 7.09 -2.02 -0.87
CA LEU A 33 7.73 -2.97 -1.79
C LEU A 33 6.92 -3.11 -3.07
N CYS A 34 5.63 -3.45 -2.95
CA CYS A 34 4.73 -3.50 -4.10
C CYS A 34 4.66 -2.15 -4.80
N PHE A 35 4.64 -1.04 -4.06
CA PHE A 35 4.70 0.30 -4.66
C PHE A 35 5.94 0.48 -5.54
N ARG A 36 7.12 0.08 -5.03
CA ARG A 36 8.37 0.18 -5.79
C ARG A 36 8.33 -0.71 -7.04
N GLU A 37 7.89 -1.94 -6.93
CA GLU A 37 7.77 -2.87 -8.07
C GLU A 37 6.83 -2.30 -9.13
N LEU A 38 5.64 -1.85 -8.75
CA LEU A 38 4.66 -1.26 -9.67
C LEU A 38 5.17 0.04 -10.29
N ALA A 39 5.83 0.90 -9.53
CA ALA A 39 6.43 2.13 -10.03
C ALA A 39 7.55 1.84 -11.04
N LEU A 40 8.39 0.83 -10.78
CA LEU A 40 9.44 0.41 -11.70
C LEU A 40 8.88 -0.22 -12.99
N LYS A 41 7.75 -0.92 -12.90
CA LYS A 41 7.02 -1.45 -14.07
C LYS A 41 6.24 -0.37 -14.84
N GLY A 42 6.08 0.84 -14.28
CA GLY A 42 5.28 1.91 -14.88
C GLY A 42 3.77 1.72 -14.71
N GLU A 43 3.32 0.82 -13.83
CA GLU A 43 1.89 0.57 -13.59
C GLU A 43 1.23 1.67 -12.73
N ILE A 44 2.02 2.55 -12.10
CA ILE A 44 1.51 3.69 -11.32
C ILE A 44 1.63 4.97 -12.15
N PRO A 45 0.52 5.52 -12.66
CA PRO A 45 0.56 6.71 -13.49
C PRO A 45 1.07 7.93 -12.70
N GLY A 46 1.91 8.73 -13.36
CA GLY A 46 2.47 9.96 -12.79
C GLY A 46 3.62 9.77 -11.80
N VAL A 47 3.99 8.54 -11.46
CA VAL A 47 5.19 8.27 -10.65
C VAL A 47 6.40 8.13 -11.56
N ARG A 48 7.43 8.94 -11.30
CA ARG A 48 8.72 8.89 -11.98
C ARG A 48 9.83 8.81 -10.94
N LYS A 49 11.00 8.29 -11.33
CA LYS A 49 12.18 8.30 -10.46
C LYS A 49 12.59 9.76 -10.22
N ALA A 50 12.61 10.18 -8.97
CA ALA A 50 12.99 11.53 -8.60
C ALA A 50 14.50 11.73 -8.82
N SER A 51 14.85 12.88 -9.41
CA SER A 51 16.21 13.38 -9.56
C SER A 51 16.20 14.85 -9.15
N TRP A 52 17.10 15.20 -8.25
CA TRP A 52 17.33 16.56 -7.77
C TRP A 52 18.82 16.84 -7.78
#